data_AF-A0A3M7BTH8-F1
#
_entry.id   AF-A0A3M7BTH8-F1
#
_cell.length_a   1.000
_cell.length_b   1.000
_cell.length_c   1.000
_cell.angle_alpha   90.00
_cell.angle_beta   90.00
_cell.angle_gamma   90.00
#
_symmetry.space_group_name_H-M   'P 1'
#
loop_
_entity.id
_entity.type
_entity.pdbx_description
1 polymer ?
#
loop_
_entity_poly.entity_id
_entity_poly.type
_entity_poly.pdbx_seq_one_letter_code
_entity_poly.pdbx_strand_id
1 'polypeptide(L)'
;MAGTTAPGTTPVPFSDPPYLCGLPSPYYTPELRKWQKVCRDFISEHLTPYAWDWDREETVPPHLFETFAKHNMLIPTLPSPLPVRQLKEAGIHDILGAVKVEDFTYFHNLIYSDEMIRNGMSGPGASMTTGIAFGLPPVIKFGSPQLQQRFLPDAFHGKKRFCIAITEPDAGSDVANIKTTARKSADGTKYVINGTKKWITNGIWSDYASMAVRTGGEGPGGLSLMVVPLKDYPGVEMRRLKVSGQVSAGTTFIELDDVEVPVENLIGEEGMGMRYIM
;
A
#
# COMPACT_ATOMS: atom_id res chain seq x y z
N MET A 1 5.08 42.08 14.29
CA MET A 1 5.59 42.07 12.91
C MET A 1 6.14 40.68 12.62
N ALA A 2 5.32 39.82 12.04
CA ALA A 2 5.73 38.47 11.65
C ALA A 2 6.48 38.58 10.31
N GLY A 3 7.79 38.36 10.35
CA GLY A 3 8.63 38.36 9.16
C GLY A 3 8.23 37.21 8.25
N THR A 4 7.91 37.54 7.00
CA THR A 4 7.74 36.60 5.91
C THR A 4 9.09 35.91 5.64
N THR A 5 9.28 34.70 6.18
CA THR A 5 10.38 33.83 5.78
C THR A 5 10.17 33.43 4.33
N ALA A 6 11.19 33.57 3.50
CA ALA A 6 11.18 33.08 2.13
C ALA A 6 10.73 31.60 2.09
N PRO A 7 9.96 31.17 1.07
CA PRO A 7 9.52 29.80 0.98
C PRO A 7 10.73 28.88 0.79
N GLY A 8 11.17 28.21 1.85
CA GLY A 8 12.25 27.22 1.74
C GLY A 8 13.17 27.00 2.95
N THR A 9 13.08 27.78 4.03
CA THR A 9 13.92 27.55 5.23
C THR A 9 13.07 27.17 6.42
N THR A 10 12.99 25.88 6.71
CA THR A 10 12.50 25.40 8.00
C THR A 10 13.37 26.00 9.12
N PRO A 11 12.78 26.56 10.19
CA PRO A 11 13.55 27.28 11.23
C PRO A 11 14.45 26.37 12.07
N VAL A 12 14.30 25.05 11.92
CA VAL A 12 15.12 24.04 12.61
C VAL A 12 16.33 23.71 11.73
N PRO A 13 17.57 23.95 12.19
CA PRO A 13 18.75 23.56 11.43
C PRO A 13 18.74 22.06 11.09
N PHE A 14 19.10 21.72 9.86
CA PHE A 14 19.21 20.34 9.36
C PHE A 14 17.89 19.52 9.36
N SER A 15 16.73 20.17 9.43
CA SER A 15 15.44 19.47 9.35
C SER A 15 14.97 19.18 7.92
N ASP A 16 15.62 19.77 6.91
CA ASP A 16 15.41 19.44 5.50
C ASP A 16 16.62 18.65 4.98
N PRO A 17 16.43 17.73 4.01
CA PRO A 17 17.51 16.96 3.44
C PRO A 17 18.54 17.86 2.73
N PRO A 18 19.84 17.52 2.75
CA PRO A 18 20.93 18.35 2.22
C PRO A 18 20.69 18.91 0.80
N TYR A 19 20.07 18.13 -0.08
CA TYR A 19 19.84 18.52 -1.48
C TYR A 19 18.83 19.68 -1.64
N LEU A 20 18.00 19.95 -0.63
CA LEU A 20 17.09 21.09 -0.55
C LEU A 20 17.74 22.32 0.08
N CYS A 21 18.76 22.13 0.92
CA CYS A 21 19.53 23.20 1.55
C CYS A 21 20.56 23.85 0.61
N GLY A 22 20.53 23.55 -0.68
CA GLY A 22 21.49 24.06 -1.66
C GLY A 22 22.86 23.37 -1.64
N LEU A 23 23.02 22.29 -0.86
CA LEU A 23 24.24 21.49 -0.88
C LEU A 23 24.31 20.66 -2.17
N PRO A 24 25.51 20.52 -2.77
CA PRO A 24 25.67 19.76 -4.01
C PRO A 24 25.33 18.29 -3.77
N SER A 25 24.66 17.67 -4.74
CA SER A 25 24.40 16.24 -4.75
C SER A 25 24.60 15.69 -6.16
N PRO A 26 25.29 14.56 -6.33
CA PRO A 26 25.42 13.92 -7.64
C PRO A 26 24.11 13.23 -8.09
N TYR A 27 23.11 13.12 -7.21
CA TYR A 27 21.89 12.36 -7.46
C TYR A 27 20.67 13.22 -7.77
N TYR A 28 20.54 14.39 -7.12
CA TYR A 28 19.33 15.22 -7.23
C TYR A 28 19.47 16.27 -8.33
N THR A 29 18.84 15.99 -9.47
CA THR A 29 18.81 16.88 -10.64
C THR A 29 17.74 17.99 -10.50
N PRO A 30 17.76 19.03 -11.35
CA PRO A 30 16.70 20.03 -11.41
C PRO A 30 15.29 19.43 -11.63
N GLU A 31 15.19 18.34 -12.39
CA GLU A 31 13.93 17.62 -12.65
C GLU A 31 13.41 16.95 -11.37
N LEU A 32 14.27 16.30 -10.59
CA LEU A 32 13.90 15.74 -9.29
C LEU A 32 13.48 16.82 -8.29
N ARG A 33 14.09 18.02 -8.35
CA ARG A 33 13.62 19.17 -7.56
C ARG A 33 12.25 19.69 -8.01
N LYS A 34 11.94 19.62 -9.30
CA LYS A 34 10.60 19.95 -9.81
C LYS A 34 9.57 18.95 -9.29
N TRP A 35 9.88 17.64 -9.35
CA TRP A 35 9.05 16.59 -8.77
C TRP A 35 8.79 16.82 -7.28
N GLN A 36 9.85 17.11 -6.51
CA GLN A 36 9.74 17.44 -5.09
C GLN A 36 8.75 18.57 -4.82
N LYS A 37 8.85 19.69 -5.56
CA LYS A 37 7.92 20.82 -5.40
C LYS A 37 6.47 20.43 -5.69
N VAL A 38 6.23 19.67 -6.76
CA VAL A 38 4.89 19.21 -7.13
C VAL A 38 4.30 18.29 -6.04
N CYS A 39 5.08 17.35 -5.51
CA CYS A 39 4.67 16.54 -4.35
C CYS A 39 4.33 17.42 -3.15
N ARG A 40 5.21 18.36 -2.82
CA ARG A 40 5.05 19.25 -1.67
C ARG A 40 3.78 20.07 -1.77
N ASP A 41 3.50 20.65 -2.93
CA ASP A 41 2.31 21.49 -3.13
C ASP A 41 1.04 20.65 -2.93
N PHE A 42 0.97 19.48 -3.56
CA PHE A 42 -0.17 18.56 -3.41
C PHE A 42 -0.38 18.12 -1.95
N ILE A 43 0.69 17.72 -1.26
CA ILE A 43 0.62 17.25 0.13
C ILE A 43 0.29 18.40 1.09
N SER A 44 0.82 19.60 0.84
CA SER A 44 0.54 20.79 1.64
C SER A 44 -0.89 21.29 1.49
N GLU A 45 -1.52 21.05 0.34
CA GLU A 45 -2.93 21.38 0.11
C GLU A 45 -3.88 20.35 0.73
N HIS A 46 -3.64 19.05 0.49
CA HIS A 46 -4.63 18.01 0.75
C HIS A 46 -4.40 17.21 2.03
N LEU A 47 -3.21 17.21 2.62
CA LEU A 47 -2.87 16.32 3.74
C LEU A 47 -2.32 17.06 4.95
N THR A 48 -1.25 17.84 4.78
CA THR A 48 -0.52 18.48 5.89
C THR A 48 -1.39 19.31 6.84
N PRO A 49 -2.32 20.17 6.37
CA PRO A 49 -3.09 21.02 7.27
C PRO A 49 -4.01 20.26 8.22
N TYR A 50 -4.39 19.04 7.87
CA TYR A 50 -5.41 18.25 8.56
C TYR A 50 -4.85 17.02 9.27
N ALA A 51 -3.58 16.66 9.00
CA ALA A 51 -2.96 15.41 9.44
C ALA A 51 -3.08 15.18 10.95
N TRP A 52 -2.86 16.22 11.76
CA TRP A 52 -2.97 16.13 13.22
C TRP A 52 -4.39 15.84 13.69
N ASP A 53 -5.38 16.53 13.12
CA ASP A 53 -6.78 16.36 13.50
C ASP A 53 -7.27 14.96 13.12
N TRP A 54 -6.92 14.47 11.93
CA TRP A 54 -7.26 13.11 11.47
C TRP A 54 -6.59 12.01 12.30
N ASP A 55 -5.34 12.19 12.74
CA ASP A 55 -4.71 11.20 13.62
C ASP A 55 -5.37 11.19 15.01
N ARG A 56 -5.76 12.35 15.55
CA ARG A 56 -6.54 12.46 16.80
C ARG A 56 -7.94 11.85 16.67
N GLU A 57 -8.59 12.02 15.52
CA GLU A 57 -9.89 11.41 15.19
C GLU A 57 -9.77 9.91 14.84
N GLU A 58 -8.53 9.41 14.78
CA GLU A 58 -8.19 8.05 14.41
C GLU A 58 -8.71 7.64 13.03
N THR A 59 -8.94 8.58 12.13
CA THR A 59 -9.41 8.30 10.78
C THR A 59 -9.15 9.48 9.86
N VAL A 60 -9.11 9.18 8.56
CA VAL A 60 -9.09 10.16 7.48
C VAL A 60 -10.45 10.20 6.79
N PRO A 61 -10.85 11.33 6.18
CA PRO A 61 -12.10 11.41 5.46
C PRO A 61 -12.07 10.58 4.17
N PRO A 62 -13.18 9.92 3.77
CA PRO A 62 -13.19 9.05 2.59
C PRO A 62 -12.74 9.73 1.29
N HIS A 63 -13.12 11.00 1.09
CA HIS A 63 -12.77 11.74 -0.13
C HIS A 63 -11.26 11.90 -0.33
N LEU A 64 -10.44 11.83 0.73
CA LEU A 64 -8.98 11.99 0.60
C LEU A 64 -8.38 10.91 -0.30
N PHE A 65 -8.86 9.66 -0.17
CA PHE A 65 -8.39 8.57 -1.02
C PHE A 65 -8.78 8.77 -2.48
N GLU A 66 -10.00 9.28 -2.73
CA GLU A 66 -10.47 9.64 -4.07
C GLU A 66 -9.62 10.77 -4.67
N THR A 67 -9.25 11.77 -3.87
CA THR A 67 -8.32 12.84 -4.28
C THR A 67 -6.96 12.27 -4.67
N PHE A 68 -6.38 11.38 -3.86
CA PHE A 68 -5.10 10.73 -4.18
C PHE A 68 -5.20 9.91 -5.48
N ALA A 69 -6.27 9.14 -5.64
CA ALA A 69 -6.52 8.32 -6.83
C ALA A 69 -6.66 9.17 -8.10
N LYS A 70 -7.50 10.21 -8.07
CA LYS A 70 -7.75 11.12 -9.19
C LYS A 70 -6.47 11.77 -9.73
N HIS A 71 -5.50 11.99 -8.85
CA HIS A 71 -4.24 12.66 -9.17
C HIS A 71 -3.07 11.67 -9.40
N ASN A 72 -3.34 10.37 -9.48
CA ASN A 72 -2.35 9.29 -9.57
C ASN A 72 -1.35 9.29 -8.40
N MET A 73 -1.68 9.91 -7.27
CA MET A 73 -0.81 10.01 -6.09
C MET A 73 -0.79 8.76 -5.22
N LEU A 74 -1.52 7.70 -5.62
CA LEU A 74 -1.34 6.34 -5.11
C LEU A 74 -0.22 5.59 -5.83
N ILE A 75 0.12 5.97 -7.08
CA ILE A 75 1.09 5.26 -7.93
C ILE A 75 2.54 5.35 -7.45
N PRO A 76 3.04 6.51 -6.94
CA PRO A 76 4.41 6.63 -6.45
C PRO A 76 4.81 5.60 -5.39
N THR A 77 3.85 5.00 -4.68
CA THR A 77 4.10 4.00 -3.63
C THR A 77 4.35 2.59 -4.16
N LEU A 78 4.11 2.35 -5.45
CA LEU A 78 4.37 1.06 -6.08
C LEU A 78 5.88 0.80 -6.20
N PRO A 79 6.31 -0.46 -6.41
CA PRO A 79 7.73 -0.77 -6.58
C PRO A 79 8.33 0.06 -7.71
N SER A 80 9.52 0.60 -7.45
CA SER A 80 10.31 1.32 -8.46
C SER A 80 11.34 0.37 -9.10
N PRO A 81 11.62 0.48 -10.40
CA PRO A 81 10.86 1.22 -11.42
C PRO A 81 9.41 0.75 -11.51
N LEU A 82 8.50 1.67 -11.87
CA LEU A 82 7.06 1.40 -11.89
C LEU A 82 6.67 0.30 -12.90
N PRO A 83 5.51 -0.36 -12.72
CA PRO A 83 4.96 -1.30 -13.71
C PRO A 83 4.40 -0.57 -14.94
N VAL A 84 5.30 -0.01 -15.77
CA VAL A 84 4.99 0.88 -16.89
C VAL A 84 3.96 0.30 -17.85
N ARG A 85 4.09 -0.99 -18.18
CA ARG A 85 3.16 -1.65 -19.10
C ARG A 85 1.74 -1.64 -18.54
N GLN A 86 1.56 -2.13 -17.32
CA GLN A 86 0.26 -2.22 -16.68
C GLN A 86 -0.35 -0.83 -16.42
N LEU A 87 0.47 0.16 -16.08
CA LEU A 87 0.01 1.55 -15.92
C LEU A 87 -0.48 2.14 -17.23
N LYS A 88 0.27 1.97 -18.32
CA LYS A 88 -0.12 2.47 -19.65
C LYS A 88 -1.35 1.74 -20.21
N GLU A 89 -1.46 0.43 -19.99
CA GLU A 89 -2.67 -0.35 -20.32
C GLU A 89 -3.90 0.15 -19.53
N ALA A 90 -3.70 0.68 -18.31
CA ALA A 90 -4.74 1.32 -17.51
C ALA A 90 -4.95 2.82 -17.84
N GLY A 91 -4.26 3.37 -18.84
CA GLY A 91 -4.38 4.77 -19.27
C GLY A 91 -3.62 5.79 -18.40
N ILE A 92 -2.70 5.33 -17.54
CA ILE A 92 -1.88 6.18 -16.68
C ILE A 92 -0.51 6.38 -17.32
N HIS A 93 -0.25 7.61 -17.77
CA HIS A 93 0.97 7.97 -18.50
C HIS A 93 1.92 8.87 -17.70
N ASP A 94 1.40 9.60 -16.72
CA ASP A 94 2.16 10.51 -15.88
C ASP A 94 1.53 10.64 -14.48
N ILE A 95 2.29 11.22 -13.58
CA ILE A 95 1.87 11.56 -12.22
C ILE A 95 1.92 13.08 -12.09
N LEU A 96 0.75 13.69 -11.83
CA LEU A 96 0.55 15.14 -11.70
C LEU A 96 1.08 15.98 -12.89
N GLY A 97 1.21 15.43 -14.09
CA GLY A 97 1.84 16.09 -15.25
C GLY A 97 3.33 16.37 -15.06
N ALA A 98 3.95 15.85 -14.00
CA ALA A 98 5.30 16.21 -13.57
C ALA A 98 6.34 15.18 -13.99
N VAL A 99 6.00 13.90 -13.94
CA VAL A 99 6.90 12.78 -14.27
C VAL A 99 6.12 11.73 -15.06
N LYS A 100 6.68 11.28 -16.19
CA LYS A 100 6.11 10.16 -16.95
C LYS A 100 6.36 8.86 -16.21
N VAL A 101 5.46 7.89 -16.34
CA VAL A 101 5.59 6.62 -15.61
C VAL A 101 6.87 5.84 -15.97
N GLU A 102 7.36 5.95 -17.21
CA GLU A 102 8.63 5.36 -17.66
C GLU A 102 9.89 6.04 -17.11
N ASP A 103 9.79 7.31 -16.71
CA ASP A 103 10.91 8.10 -16.18
C ASP A 103 10.97 8.04 -14.65
N PHE A 104 10.00 7.37 -14.01
CA PHE A 104 9.89 7.27 -12.56
C PHE A 104 10.93 6.29 -11.99
N THR A 105 11.84 6.83 -11.20
CA THR A 105 12.98 6.11 -10.59
C THR A 105 12.86 6.00 -9.08
N TYR A 106 13.76 5.24 -8.46
CA TYR A 106 13.91 5.17 -7.01
C TYR A 106 14.04 6.55 -6.34
N PHE A 107 14.69 7.52 -6.97
CA PHE A 107 14.80 8.88 -6.42
C PHE A 107 13.46 9.62 -6.38
N HIS A 108 12.57 9.36 -7.33
CA HIS A 108 11.22 9.93 -7.31
C HIS A 108 10.39 9.34 -6.16
N ASN A 109 10.50 8.02 -5.94
CA ASN A 109 9.87 7.35 -4.80
C ASN A 109 10.42 7.84 -3.45
N LEU A 110 11.74 8.03 -3.33
CA LEU A 110 12.37 8.57 -2.11
C LEU A 110 11.85 9.98 -1.79
N ILE A 111 11.81 10.86 -2.80
CA ILE A 111 11.26 12.22 -2.65
C ILE A 111 9.79 12.18 -2.25
N TYR A 112 8.98 11.35 -2.91
CA TYR A 112 7.57 11.20 -2.58
C TYR A 112 7.38 10.73 -1.14
N SER A 113 8.15 9.74 -0.71
CA SER A 113 8.09 9.19 0.65
C SER A 113 8.46 10.25 1.71
N ASP A 114 9.51 11.05 1.44
CA ASP A 114 9.94 12.15 2.31
C ASP A 114 8.87 13.25 2.44
N GLU A 115 8.30 13.69 1.31
CA GLU A 115 7.24 14.70 1.34
C GLU A 115 5.97 14.20 2.05
N MET A 116 5.63 12.91 1.91
CA MET A 116 4.46 12.30 2.57
C MET A 116 4.55 12.32 4.10
N ILE A 117 5.77 12.27 4.67
CA ILE A 117 6.00 12.29 6.12
C ILE A 117 6.31 13.69 6.66
N ARG A 118 6.45 14.70 5.79
CA ARG A 118 6.89 16.06 6.16
C ARG A 118 5.96 16.80 7.14
N ASN A 119 4.70 16.37 7.22
CA ASN A 119 3.73 16.86 8.21
C ASN A 119 3.99 16.35 9.64
N GLY A 120 4.98 15.46 9.83
CA GLY A 120 5.36 14.90 11.13
C GLY A 120 4.51 13.72 11.59
N MET A 121 3.45 13.36 10.86
CA MET A 121 2.55 12.24 11.18
C MET A 121 2.68 11.15 10.12
N SER A 122 2.87 9.90 10.55
CA SER A 122 2.90 8.75 9.64
C SER A 122 1.52 8.13 9.41
N GLY A 123 0.54 8.36 10.30
CA GLY A 123 -0.80 7.77 10.22
C GLY A 123 -1.57 8.17 8.96
N PRO A 124 -1.82 9.48 8.73
CA PRO A 124 -2.63 9.93 7.59
C PRO A 124 -2.04 9.52 6.24
N GLY A 125 -0.72 9.64 6.07
CA GLY A 125 -0.03 9.17 4.87
C GLY A 125 -0.17 7.65 4.68
N ALA A 126 0.07 6.87 5.74
CA ALA A 126 -0.10 5.42 5.71
C ALA A 126 -1.54 4.99 5.43
N SER A 127 -2.52 5.80 5.83
CA SER A 127 -3.94 5.58 5.54
C SER A 127 -4.24 5.63 4.04
N MET A 128 -3.42 6.31 3.23
CA MET A 128 -3.60 6.42 1.79
C MET A 128 -2.87 5.32 1.03
N THR A 129 -1.59 5.08 1.36
CA THR A 129 -0.70 4.38 0.44
C THR A 129 -0.21 3.03 0.92
N THR A 130 -0.11 2.78 2.23
CA THR A 130 0.54 1.56 2.76
C THR A 130 -0.12 0.28 2.27
N GLY A 131 -1.45 0.23 2.21
CA GLY A 131 -2.17 -0.93 1.72
C GLY A 131 -1.80 -1.28 0.27
N ILE A 132 -1.77 -0.28 -0.62
CA ILE A 132 -1.39 -0.43 -2.03
C ILE A 132 0.11 -0.76 -2.17
N ALA A 133 0.96 -0.12 -1.36
CA ALA A 133 2.41 -0.26 -1.38
C ALA A 133 2.89 -1.70 -1.20
N PHE A 134 2.13 -2.50 -0.43
CA PHE A 134 2.47 -3.89 -0.13
C PHE A 134 1.47 -4.90 -0.68
N GLY A 135 0.20 -4.52 -0.85
CA GLY A 135 -0.85 -5.39 -1.36
C GLY A 135 -0.81 -5.60 -2.87
N LEU A 136 -0.45 -4.60 -3.68
CA LEU A 136 -0.36 -4.77 -5.14
C LEU A 136 0.93 -5.39 -5.69
N PRO A 137 2.13 -5.14 -5.13
CA PRO A 137 3.38 -5.68 -5.67
C PRO A 137 3.37 -7.19 -5.96
N PRO A 138 2.83 -8.07 -5.09
CA PRO A 138 2.77 -9.50 -5.39
C PRO A 138 1.92 -9.81 -6.63
N VAL A 139 0.79 -9.13 -6.79
CA VAL A 139 -0.09 -9.27 -7.96
C VAL A 139 0.61 -8.79 -9.23
N ILE A 140 1.28 -7.64 -9.18
CA ILE A 140 2.02 -7.07 -10.32
C ILE A 140 3.14 -8.01 -10.76
N LYS A 141 3.89 -8.58 -9.81
CA LYS A 141 5.12 -9.33 -10.09
C LYS A 141 4.88 -10.80 -10.39
N PHE A 142 3.94 -11.44 -9.70
CA PHE A 142 3.74 -12.89 -9.74
C PHE A 142 2.33 -13.31 -10.17
N GLY A 143 1.38 -12.38 -10.25
CA GLY A 143 0.02 -12.67 -10.71
C GLY A 143 -0.02 -13.10 -12.17
N SER A 144 -0.92 -14.02 -12.51
CA SER A 144 -1.20 -14.38 -13.90
C SER A 144 -1.72 -13.18 -14.69
N PRO A 145 -1.62 -13.16 -16.04
CA PRO A 145 -2.19 -12.08 -16.85
C PRO A 145 -3.67 -11.84 -16.57
N GLN A 146 -4.44 -12.91 -16.34
CA GLN A 146 -5.86 -12.84 -16.01
C GLN A 146 -6.09 -12.20 -14.64
N LEU A 147 -5.26 -12.55 -13.64
CA LEU A 147 -5.31 -11.94 -12.32
C LEU A 147 -4.99 -10.44 -12.40
N GLN A 148 -3.93 -10.08 -13.12
CA GLN A 148 -3.52 -8.69 -13.30
C GLN A 148 -4.62 -7.87 -13.98
N GLN A 149 -5.22 -8.39 -15.06
CA GLN A 149 -6.30 -7.73 -15.78
C GLN A 149 -7.55 -7.51 -14.93
N ARG A 150 -7.87 -8.44 -14.02
CA ARG A 150 -9.04 -8.34 -13.13
C ARG A 150 -8.86 -7.30 -12.03
N PHE A 151 -7.66 -7.18 -11.45
CA PHE A 151 -7.48 -6.43 -10.20
C PHE A 151 -6.70 -5.12 -10.34
N LEU A 152 -5.69 -5.05 -11.22
CA LEU A 152 -4.81 -3.88 -11.29
C LEU A 152 -5.52 -2.60 -11.78
N PRO A 153 -6.39 -2.62 -12.81
CA PRO A 153 -7.03 -1.39 -13.28
C PRO A 153 -7.83 -0.69 -12.17
N ASP A 154 -8.66 -1.42 -11.44
CA ASP A 154 -9.47 -0.83 -10.38
C ASP A 154 -8.64 -0.39 -9.18
N ALA A 155 -7.53 -1.09 -8.89
CA ALA A 155 -6.64 -0.71 -7.81
C ALA A 155 -5.80 0.54 -8.14
N PHE A 156 -5.29 0.67 -9.37
CA PHE A 156 -4.55 1.85 -9.81
C PHE A 156 -5.41 3.12 -9.82
N HIS A 157 -6.68 2.97 -10.20
CA HIS A 157 -7.65 4.07 -10.21
C HIS A 157 -8.31 4.30 -8.83
N GLY A 158 -7.88 3.60 -7.79
CA GLY A 158 -8.42 3.74 -6.43
C GLY A 158 -9.90 3.38 -6.28
N LYS A 159 -10.47 2.63 -7.23
CA LYS A 159 -11.85 2.12 -7.13
C LYS A 159 -11.95 0.95 -6.14
N LYS A 160 -10.86 0.20 -6.01
CA LYS A 160 -10.70 -0.91 -5.09
C LYS A 160 -9.44 -0.75 -4.26
N ARG A 161 -9.54 -1.03 -2.97
CA ARG A 161 -8.44 -0.91 -2.02
C ARG A 161 -7.82 -2.27 -1.74
N PHE A 162 -6.49 -2.28 -1.66
CA PHE A 162 -5.70 -3.44 -1.32
C PHE A 162 -4.98 -3.25 0.00
N CYS A 163 -4.74 -4.34 0.71
CA CYS A 163 -3.73 -4.44 1.77
C CYS A 163 -2.92 -5.74 1.61
N ILE A 164 -1.91 -5.91 2.46
CA ILE A 164 -1.18 -7.17 2.61
C ILE A 164 -1.56 -7.81 3.94
N ALA A 165 -1.88 -9.11 3.93
CA ALA A 165 -2.33 -9.83 5.12
C ALA A 165 -1.50 -11.09 5.37
N ILE A 166 -0.41 -10.94 6.13
CA ILE A 166 0.52 -12.02 6.44
C ILE A 166 0.41 -12.40 7.91
N THR A 167 0.74 -11.43 8.78
CA THR A 167 0.87 -11.60 10.23
C THR A 167 -0.39 -12.10 10.90
N GLU A 168 -0.19 -12.99 11.87
CA GLU A 168 -1.24 -13.60 12.68
C GLU A 168 -0.97 -13.34 14.18
N PRO A 169 -1.95 -13.57 15.06
CA PRO A 169 -1.74 -13.44 16.51
C PRO A 169 -0.54 -14.25 17.02
N ASP A 170 -0.35 -15.45 16.47
CA ASP A 170 0.67 -16.41 16.91
C ASP A 170 1.94 -16.40 16.03
N ALA A 171 1.96 -15.61 14.94
CA ALA A 171 3.05 -15.60 13.97
C ALA A 171 3.29 -14.18 13.39
N GLY A 172 4.26 -13.48 13.99
CA GLY A 172 4.77 -12.18 13.51
C GLY A 172 6.07 -12.32 12.74
N SER A 173 7.20 -12.39 13.45
CA SER A 173 8.52 -12.63 12.85
C SER A 173 8.67 -14.03 12.27
N ASP A 174 7.97 -15.02 12.84
CA ASP A 174 7.96 -16.41 12.38
C ASP A 174 6.86 -16.66 11.34
N VAL A 175 6.99 -15.99 10.19
CA VAL A 175 6.00 -16.06 9.09
C VAL A 175 5.81 -17.49 8.60
N ALA A 176 6.83 -18.35 8.68
CA ALA A 176 6.76 -19.73 8.24
C ALA A 176 5.70 -20.56 8.99
N ASN A 177 5.31 -20.13 10.19
CA ASN A 177 4.41 -20.86 11.09
C ASN A 177 2.99 -20.29 11.19
N ILE A 178 2.60 -19.40 10.27
CA ILE A 178 1.20 -18.95 10.14
C ILE A 178 0.22 -20.14 10.02
N LYS A 179 -0.99 -19.97 10.53
CA LYS A 179 -2.01 -21.01 10.71
C LYS A 179 -3.26 -20.81 9.86
N THR A 180 -3.48 -19.62 9.26
CA THR A 180 -4.57 -19.45 8.28
C THR A 180 -4.42 -20.49 7.18
N THR A 181 -5.44 -21.32 7.00
CA THR A 181 -5.44 -22.40 6.01
C THR A 181 -6.24 -22.01 4.78
N ALA A 182 -5.91 -22.60 3.63
CA ALA A 182 -6.68 -22.53 2.40
C ALA A 182 -6.77 -23.93 1.80
N ARG A 183 -7.95 -24.57 1.89
CA ARG A 183 -8.16 -25.95 1.40
C ARG A 183 -8.98 -25.93 0.12
N LYS A 184 -8.58 -26.68 -0.90
CA LYS A 184 -9.38 -26.79 -2.13
C LYS A 184 -10.75 -27.40 -1.83
N SER A 185 -11.79 -26.84 -2.44
CA SER A 185 -13.14 -27.41 -2.47
C SER A 185 -13.14 -28.78 -3.15
N ALA A 186 -14.20 -29.57 -2.93
CA ALA A 186 -14.29 -30.93 -3.47
C ALA A 186 -14.24 -30.98 -5.01
N ASP A 187 -14.74 -29.95 -5.69
CA ASP A 187 -14.69 -29.79 -7.15
C ASP A 187 -13.40 -29.13 -7.65
N GLY A 188 -12.52 -28.69 -6.75
CA GLY A 188 -11.25 -28.05 -7.05
C GLY A 188 -11.35 -26.65 -7.67
N THR A 189 -12.52 -26.01 -7.63
CA THR A 189 -12.74 -24.69 -8.25
C THR A 189 -12.45 -23.51 -7.31
N LYS A 190 -12.45 -23.76 -5.99
CA LYS A 190 -12.23 -22.75 -4.96
C LYS A 190 -11.27 -23.24 -3.89
N TYR A 191 -10.74 -22.31 -3.11
CA TYR A 191 -10.19 -22.53 -1.78
C TYR A 191 -11.20 -22.07 -0.73
N VAL A 192 -11.32 -22.81 0.35
CA VAL A 192 -12.03 -22.42 1.57
C VAL A 192 -10.97 -22.00 2.59
N ILE A 193 -11.04 -20.74 3.02
CA ILE A 193 -10.03 -20.10 3.86
C ILE A 193 -10.57 -19.92 5.28
N ASN A 194 -9.77 -20.34 6.26
CA ASN A 194 -10.09 -20.24 7.68
C ASN A 194 -8.88 -19.75 8.48
N GLY A 195 -9.10 -18.81 9.41
CA GLY A 195 -8.09 -18.34 10.34
C GLY A 195 -8.23 -16.86 10.71
N THR A 196 -7.15 -16.25 11.18
CA THR A 196 -7.15 -14.84 11.58
C THR A 196 -5.89 -14.13 11.14
N LYS A 197 -6.01 -12.82 10.87
CA LYS A 197 -4.89 -11.93 10.54
C LYS A 197 -4.89 -10.75 11.49
N LYS A 198 -3.70 -10.29 11.88
CA LYS A 198 -3.52 -9.23 12.88
C LYS A 198 -2.50 -8.22 12.40
N TRP A 199 -2.73 -6.95 12.78
CA TRP A 199 -1.91 -5.80 12.39
C TRP A 199 -2.00 -5.42 10.91
N ILE A 200 -3.16 -5.67 10.28
CA ILE A 200 -3.33 -5.41 8.84
C ILE A 200 -3.63 -3.94 8.62
N THR A 201 -2.61 -3.17 8.24
CA THR A 201 -2.74 -1.75 7.90
C THR A 201 -3.65 -1.57 6.69
N ASN A 202 -4.53 -0.56 6.76
CA ASN A 202 -5.61 -0.25 5.81
C ASN A 202 -6.70 -1.32 5.68
N GLY A 203 -6.62 -2.47 6.38
CA GLY A 203 -7.53 -3.60 6.21
C GLY A 203 -9.01 -3.21 6.29
N ILE A 204 -9.37 -2.33 7.22
CA ILE A 204 -10.75 -1.88 7.46
C ILE A 204 -11.42 -1.20 6.25
N TRP A 205 -10.64 -0.72 5.28
CA TRP A 205 -11.17 -0.14 4.03
C TRP A 205 -10.90 -1.02 2.80
N SER A 206 -10.08 -2.06 2.93
CA SER A 206 -9.62 -2.86 1.81
C SER A 206 -10.72 -3.77 1.27
N ASP A 207 -10.93 -3.75 -0.04
CA ASP A 207 -11.77 -4.71 -0.74
C ASP A 207 -11.07 -6.07 -0.88
N TYR A 208 -9.73 -6.05 -0.97
CA TYR A 208 -8.92 -7.25 -1.17
C TYR A 208 -7.65 -7.22 -0.32
N ALA A 209 -7.15 -8.40 0.02
CA ALA A 209 -5.79 -8.59 0.53
C ALA A 209 -4.99 -9.52 -0.37
N SER A 210 -3.73 -9.19 -0.61
CA SER A 210 -2.73 -10.23 -0.89
C SER A 210 -2.42 -10.92 0.43
N MET A 211 -2.99 -12.11 0.61
CA MET A 211 -3.00 -12.82 1.88
C MET A 211 -2.10 -14.05 1.82
N ALA A 212 -1.27 -14.21 2.86
CA ALA A 212 -0.53 -15.44 3.07
C ALA A 212 -1.43 -16.50 3.72
N VAL A 213 -1.51 -17.66 3.09
CA VAL A 213 -2.33 -18.79 3.54
C VAL A 213 -1.54 -20.09 3.41
N ARG A 214 -1.86 -21.07 4.26
CA ARG A 214 -1.28 -22.41 4.20
C ARG A 214 -2.14 -23.30 3.31
N THR A 215 -1.62 -23.63 2.13
CA THR A 215 -2.24 -24.60 1.20
C THR A 215 -1.61 -25.99 1.31
N GLY A 216 -0.39 -26.08 1.87
CA GLY A 216 0.37 -27.32 2.01
C GLY A 216 0.66 -27.73 3.46
N GLY A 217 1.76 -28.46 3.65
CA GLY A 217 2.24 -28.93 4.96
C GLY A 217 2.85 -27.81 5.82
N GLU A 218 3.59 -28.20 6.85
CA GLU A 218 4.26 -27.26 7.75
C GLU A 218 5.44 -26.50 7.11
N GLY A 219 5.85 -25.40 7.74
CA GLY A 219 6.99 -24.60 7.30
C GLY A 219 6.73 -23.74 6.06
N PRO A 220 7.80 -23.13 5.51
CA PRO A 220 7.70 -22.11 4.48
C PRO A 220 7.19 -22.62 3.13
N GLY A 221 7.48 -23.89 2.79
CA GLY A 221 7.03 -24.52 1.54
C GLY A 221 5.54 -24.85 1.51
N GLY A 222 4.83 -24.73 2.64
CA GLY A 222 3.39 -24.90 2.71
C GLY A 222 2.59 -23.62 2.49
N LEU A 223 3.25 -22.48 2.32
CA LEU A 223 2.61 -21.16 2.22
C LEU A 223 2.40 -20.75 0.77
N SER A 224 1.26 -20.12 0.51
CA SER A 224 0.88 -19.52 -0.76
C SER A 224 0.41 -18.08 -0.55
N LEU A 225 0.43 -17.27 -1.61
CA LEU A 225 -0.22 -15.96 -1.62
C LEU A 225 -1.47 -16.01 -2.49
N MET A 226 -2.52 -15.30 -2.07
CA MET A 226 -3.79 -15.26 -2.79
C MET A 226 -4.44 -13.88 -2.67
N VAL A 227 -5.15 -13.45 -3.72
CA VAL A 227 -6.06 -12.29 -3.62
C VAL A 227 -7.35 -12.74 -2.94
N VAL A 228 -7.50 -12.39 -1.66
CA VAL A 228 -8.65 -12.75 -0.82
C VAL A 228 -9.58 -11.54 -0.71
N PRO A 229 -10.88 -11.67 -1.04
CA PRO A 229 -11.85 -10.60 -0.82
C PRO A 229 -12.05 -10.33 0.67
N LEU A 230 -12.31 -9.07 1.02
CA LEU A 230 -12.44 -8.64 2.41
C LEU A 230 -13.76 -7.92 2.65
N LYS A 231 -13.83 -6.62 2.33
CA LYS A 231 -14.97 -5.77 2.63
C LYS A 231 -16.28 -6.35 2.07
N ASP A 232 -17.28 -6.44 2.93
CA ASP A 232 -18.63 -6.92 2.64
C ASP A 232 -18.67 -8.35 2.05
N TYR A 233 -17.65 -9.17 2.32
CA TYR A 233 -17.56 -10.55 1.83
C TYR A 233 -18.03 -11.56 2.88
N PRO A 234 -18.88 -12.55 2.53
CA PRO A 234 -19.33 -13.60 3.46
C PRO A 234 -18.16 -14.33 4.13
N GLY A 235 -18.28 -14.55 5.44
CA GLY A 235 -17.24 -15.22 6.22
C GLY A 235 -16.05 -14.33 6.62
N VAL A 236 -16.04 -13.06 6.21
CA VAL A 236 -15.00 -12.11 6.61
C VAL A 236 -15.54 -11.12 7.64
N GLU A 237 -14.96 -11.14 8.84
CA GLU A 237 -15.19 -10.09 9.83
C GLU A 237 -13.92 -9.24 10.00
N MET A 238 -14.09 -7.92 10.06
CA MET A 238 -12.98 -6.99 10.23
C MET A 238 -13.26 -6.03 11.37
N ARG A 239 -12.29 -5.89 12.27
CA ARG A 239 -12.37 -4.94 13.38
C ARG A 239 -11.10 -4.12 13.48
N ARG A 240 -11.29 -2.81 13.66
CA ARG A 240 -10.17 -1.89 13.90
C ARG A 240 -9.50 -2.18 15.25
N LEU A 241 -8.17 -2.17 15.26
CA LEU A 241 -7.35 -2.27 16.45
C LEU A 241 -6.91 -0.88 16.91
N LYS A 242 -7.01 -0.63 18.21
CA LYS A 242 -6.41 0.57 18.83
C LYS A 242 -4.91 0.36 18.95
N VAL A 243 -4.14 1.34 18.47
CA VAL A 243 -2.68 1.35 18.46
C VAL A 243 -2.17 2.66 19.03
N SER A 244 -0.93 2.68 19.54
CA SER A 244 -0.33 3.87 20.14
C SER A 244 0.27 4.86 19.14
N GLY A 245 0.39 4.47 17.87
CA GLY A 245 0.92 5.31 16.80
C GLY A 245 0.37 4.87 15.44
N GLN A 246 0.42 5.75 14.45
CA GLN A 246 -0.27 5.56 13.17
C GLN A 246 -1.76 5.25 13.36
N VAL A 247 -2.41 5.94 14.30
CA VAL A 247 -3.75 5.57 14.75
C VAL A 247 -4.78 5.71 13.63
N SER A 248 -4.59 6.70 12.76
CA SER A 248 -5.44 6.86 11.59
C SER A 248 -5.23 5.81 10.50
N ALA A 249 -4.18 4.96 10.51
CA ALA A 249 -3.79 4.09 9.40
C ALA A 249 -4.67 2.84 9.16
N GLY A 250 -5.70 2.65 9.98
CA GLY A 250 -6.69 1.57 9.78
C GLY A 250 -6.12 0.19 10.09
N THR A 251 -5.30 0.07 11.13
CA THR A 251 -4.79 -1.23 11.58
C THR A 251 -5.93 -2.15 12.00
N THR A 252 -5.97 -3.34 11.41
CA THR A 252 -7.17 -4.19 11.42
C THR A 252 -6.84 -5.61 11.88
N PHE A 253 -7.78 -6.19 12.61
CA PHE A 253 -7.89 -7.63 12.85
C PHE A 253 -8.92 -8.20 11.88
N ILE A 254 -8.59 -9.32 11.24
CA ILE A 254 -9.44 -9.98 10.24
C ILE A 254 -9.69 -11.41 10.70
N GLU A 255 -10.95 -11.81 10.74
CA GLU A 255 -11.41 -13.17 11.00
C GLU A 255 -11.98 -13.74 9.70
N LEU A 256 -11.64 -15.00 9.42
CA LEU A 256 -12.00 -15.71 8.21
C LEU A 256 -12.64 -17.04 8.62
N ASP A 257 -13.92 -17.19 8.29
CA ASP A 257 -14.73 -18.38 8.55
C ASP A 257 -15.33 -18.88 7.24
N ASP A 258 -14.86 -20.02 6.76
CA ASP A 258 -15.25 -20.65 5.50
C ASP A 258 -15.30 -19.69 4.28
N VAL A 259 -14.30 -18.81 4.16
CA VAL A 259 -14.23 -17.81 3.09
C VAL A 259 -13.85 -18.50 1.77
N GLU A 260 -14.79 -18.52 0.84
CA GLU A 260 -14.60 -19.12 -0.48
C GLU A 260 -13.84 -18.18 -1.44
N VAL A 261 -12.74 -18.64 -2.02
CA VAL A 261 -11.94 -17.86 -2.97
C VAL A 261 -11.63 -18.68 -4.21
N PRO A 262 -11.88 -18.18 -5.43
CA PRO A 262 -11.61 -18.94 -6.66
C PRO A 262 -10.13 -19.34 -6.77
N VAL A 263 -9.84 -20.52 -7.33
CA VAL A 263 -8.44 -20.99 -7.47
C VAL A 263 -7.58 -20.08 -8.33
N GLU A 264 -8.18 -19.38 -9.29
CA GLU A 264 -7.50 -18.41 -10.15
C GLU A 264 -7.07 -17.13 -9.42
N ASN A 265 -7.48 -16.93 -8.16
CA ASN A 265 -7.00 -15.82 -7.32
C ASN A 265 -5.63 -16.11 -6.68
N LEU A 266 -5.06 -17.31 -6.87
CA LEU A 266 -3.71 -17.65 -6.47
C LEU A 266 -2.70 -16.69 -7.13
N ILE A 267 -1.77 -16.16 -6.34
CA ILE A 267 -0.69 -15.30 -6.80
C ILE A 267 0.54 -16.17 -7.00
N GLY A 268 0.93 -16.39 -8.26
CA GLY A 268 2.02 -17.30 -8.62
C GLY A 268 1.62 -18.76 -8.42
N GLU A 269 2.50 -19.54 -7.79
CA GLU A 269 2.36 -20.99 -7.62
C GLU A 269 2.08 -21.39 -6.15
N GLU A 270 1.40 -22.51 -5.95
CA GLU A 270 1.17 -23.05 -4.60
C GLU A 270 2.50 -23.39 -3.92
N GLY A 271 2.63 -23.08 -2.62
CA GLY A 271 3.85 -23.36 -1.83
C GLY A 271 4.99 -22.35 -2.03
N MET A 272 4.82 -21.38 -2.94
CA MET A 272 5.83 -20.35 -3.23
C MET A 272 5.59 -19.04 -2.45
N GLY A 273 4.58 -18.98 -1.59
CA GLY A 273 4.16 -17.78 -0.86
C GLY A 273 5.28 -17.18 -0.02
N MET A 274 6.05 -17.99 0.72
CA MET A 274 7.18 -17.47 1.51
C MET A 274 8.23 -16.77 0.63
N ARG A 275 8.50 -17.31 -0.56
CA ARG A 275 9.46 -16.72 -1.50
C ARG A 275 8.95 -15.39 -2.10
N TYR A 276 7.63 -15.24 -2.24
CA TYR A 276 7.04 -14.01 -2.77
C TYR A 276 6.93 -12.91 -1.72
N ILE A 277 6.84 -13.28 -0.44
CA ILE A 277 6.80 -12.35 0.70
C ILE A 277 8.18 -11.73 0.98
N MET A 278 9.25 -12.51 0.82
CA MET A 278 10.65 -12.11 1.06
C MET A 278 11.26 -11.38 -0.13
#